data_AF-A0A3D5YQV0-F1
#
_entry.id   AF-A0A3D5YQV0-F1
#
_cell.length_a   1.000
_cell.length_b   1.000
_cell.length_c   1.000
_cell.angle_alpha   90.00
_cell.angle_beta   90.00
_cell.angle_gamma   90.00
#
_symmetry.space_group_name_H-M   'P 1'
#
loop_
_entity.id
_entity.type
_entity.pdbx_description
1 polymer ?
#
loop_
_entity_poly.entity_id
_entity_poly.type
_entity_poly.pdbx_seq_one_letter_code
_entity_poly.pdbx_strand_id
1 'polypeptide(L)'
;MQNLNTWYQQQTAAGNLTFDQAQLELLNQLDVFLDNFASLNFITRLWRKDHKLGYYIYGDVGRGKSMIMNSMYQFTQSSRKIRLHFHEFM
;
A
#
# COMPACT_ATOMS: atom_id res chain seq x y z
N MET A 1 13.32 -4.82 9.88
CA MET A 1 12.72 -4.87 8.53
C MET A 1 12.13 -3.50 8.26
N GLN A 2 12.50 -2.81 7.18
CA GLN A 2 11.92 -1.50 6.86
C GLN A 2 10.44 -1.71 6.50
N ASN A 3 9.55 -1.13 7.30
CA ASN A 3 8.13 -1.05 7.00
C ASN A 3 7.88 0.22 6.16
N LEU A 4 6.82 0.22 5.34
CA LEU A 4 6.48 1.29 4.41
C LEU A 4 6.35 2.65 5.12
N ASN A 5 5.79 2.65 6.33
CA ASN A 5 5.73 3.81 7.22
C ASN A 5 7.11 4.36 7.61
N THR A 6 8.05 3.49 7.96
CA THR A 6 9.42 3.90 8.33
C THR A 6 10.12 4.57 7.15
N TRP A 7 9.96 4.02 5.95
CA TRP A 7 10.48 4.64 4.74
C TRP A 7 9.89 6.04 4.52
N TYR A 8 8.56 6.20 4.64
CA TYR A 8 7.90 7.48 4.44
C TYR A 8 8.41 8.54 5.43
N GLN A 9 8.47 8.20 6.72
CA GLN A 9 8.99 9.08 7.76
C GLN A 9 10.45 9.49 7.49
N GLN A 10 11.28 8.57 7.03
CA GLN A 10 12.67 8.87 6.64
C GLN A 10 12.74 9.83 5.45
N GLN A 11 11.91 9.64 4.43
CA GLN A 11 11.88 10.54 3.28
C GLN A 11 11.37 11.94 3.66
N THR A 12 10.38 12.04 4.55
CA THR A 12 9.91 13.34 5.06
C THR A 12 10.96 14.02 5.92
N ALA A 13 11.66 13.28 6.77
CA ALA A 13 12.72 13.83 7.62
C ALA A 13 13.94 14.29 6.81
N ALA A 14 14.23 13.60 5.70
CA ALA A 14 15.29 13.98 4.75
C ALA A 14 14.90 15.15 3.82
N GLY A 15 13.65 15.61 3.85
CA GLY A 15 13.15 16.66 2.96
C GLY A 15 12.85 16.20 1.53
N ASN A 16 12.92 14.90 1.25
CA ASN A 16 12.63 14.32 -0.07
C ASN A 16 11.13 14.25 -0.36
N LEU A 17 10.30 14.18 0.69
CA LEU A 17 8.84 14.21 0.60
C LEU A 17 8.27 15.29 1.52
N THR A 18 7.19 15.93 1.08
CA THR A 18 6.38 16.78 1.95
C THR A 18 5.45 15.89 2.77
N PHE A 19 5.41 16.12 4.08
CA PHE A 19 4.49 15.42 4.96
C PHE A 19 3.03 15.70 4.57
N ASP A 20 2.29 14.62 4.34
CA ASP A 20 0.85 14.61 4.10
C ASP A 20 0.19 13.59 5.05
N GLN A 21 -0.76 14.08 5.85
CA GLN A 21 -1.49 13.29 6.85
C GLN A 21 -2.33 12.17 6.20
N ALA A 22 -2.97 12.45 5.07
CA ALA A 22 -3.80 11.46 4.38
C ALA A 22 -2.95 10.33 3.80
N GLN A 23 -1.73 10.65 3.36
CA GLN A 23 -0.77 9.63 2.95
C GLN A 23 -0.37 8.76 4.15
N LEU A 24 0.00 9.34 5.30
CA LEU A 24 0.35 8.58 6.49
C LEU A 24 -0.77 7.62 6.93
N GLU A 25 -2.01 8.09 6.96
CA GLU A 25 -3.18 7.27 7.28
C GLU A 25 -3.38 6.12 6.30
N LEU A 26 -3.21 6.37 5.00
CA LEU A 26 -3.24 5.34 3.98
C LEU A 26 -2.13 4.30 4.19
N LEU A 27 -0.90 4.73 4.49
CA LEU A 27 0.22 3.80 4.74
C LEU A 27 -0.06 2.91 5.95
N ASN A 28 -0.61 3.45 7.03
CA ASN A 28 -1.04 2.65 8.19
C ASN A 28 -2.10 1.59 7.82
N GLN A 29 -3.07 1.95 6.99
CA GLN A 29 -4.10 1.00 6.53
C GLN A 29 -3.52 -0.09 5.61
N LEU A 30 -2.53 0.27 4.78
CA LEU A 30 -1.84 -0.65 3.89
C LEU A 30 -0.92 -1.62 4.66
N ASP A 31 -0.21 -1.15 5.67
CA ASP A 31 0.64 -2.01 6.51
C ASP A 31 -0.19 -3.11 7.19
N VAL A 32 -1.30 -2.73 7.83
CA VAL A 32 -2.24 -3.69 8.43
C VAL A 32 -2.79 -4.67 7.39
N PHE A 33 -3.06 -4.20 6.18
CA PHE A 33 -3.53 -5.07 5.10
C PHE A 33 -2.47 -6.07 4.63
N LEU A 34 -1.23 -5.64 4.47
CA LEU A 34 -0.13 -6.50 4.04
C LEU A 34 0.22 -7.56 5.10
N ASP A 35 0.23 -7.19 6.38
CA ASP A 35 0.45 -8.13 7.49
C ASP A 35 -0.63 -9.22 7.54
N ASN A 36 -1.88 -8.84 7.31
CA ASN A 36 -2.99 -9.79 7.19
C ASN A 36 -2.92 -10.64 5.91
N PHE A 37 -2.36 -10.12 4.82
CA PHE A 37 -2.19 -10.87 3.59
C PHE A 37 -1.09 -11.92 3.71
N ALA A 38 0.02 -11.60 4.38
CA ALA A 38 1.14 -12.50 4.59
C ALA A 38 0.81 -13.69 5.52
N SER A 39 -0.14 -13.52 6.44
CA SER A 39 -0.46 -14.49 7.50
C SER A 39 -1.58 -15.49 7.17
N LEU A 40 -2.28 -15.35 6.02
CA LEU A 40 -3.46 -16.16 5.72
C LEU A 40 -3.25 -17.16 4.56
N ASN A 41 -3.57 -18.43 4.81
CA ASN A 41 -3.78 -19.41 3.76
C ASN A 41 -4.99 -18.97 2.89
N PHE A 42 -4.81 -18.94 1.56
CA PHE A 42 -5.81 -18.47 0.60
C PHE A 42 -7.22 -19.07 0.81
N ILE A 43 -7.29 -20.33 1.25
CA ILE A 43 -8.54 -21.05 1.52
C ILE A 43 -9.25 -20.50 2.77
N THR A 44 -8.55 -20.25 3.89
CA THR A 44 -9.20 -19.70 5.10
C THR A 44 -9.67 -18.26 4.89
N ARG A 45 -9.04 -17.53 3.97
CA ARG A 45 -9.41 -16.15 3.58
C ARG A 45 -10.70 -16.07 2.78
N LEU A 46 -10.99 -17.05 1.90
CA LEU A 46 -12.22 -17.07 1.09
C LEU A 46 -13.49 -17.35 1.90
N TRP A 47 -13.35 -17.90 3.12
CA TRP A 47 -14.47 -18.35 3.95
C TRP A 47 -14.79 -17.40 5.12
N ARG A 48 -14.00 -16.34 5.34
CA ARG A 48 -14.31 -15.27 6.30
C ARG A 48 -15.19 -14.20 5.62
N LYS A 49 -16.36 -13.93 6.23
CA LYS A 49 -17.39 -12.99 5.72
C LYS A 49 -16.97 -11.51 5.72
N ASP A 50 -15.91 -11.12 6.44
CA ASP A 50 -15.53 -9.72 6.67
C ASP A 50 -14.24 -9.27 5.96
N HIS A 51 -13.93 -9.80 4.78
CA HIS A 51 -12.69 -9.41 4.08
C HIS A 51 -12.84 -8.15 3.23
N LYS A 52 -12.06 -7.11 3.56
CA LYS A 52 -11.67 -6.09 2.59
C LYS A 52 -10.90 -6.76 1.44
N LEU A 53 -11.50 -6.83 0.26
CA LEU A 53 -10.92 -7.48 -0.92
C LEU A 53 -9.72 -6.70 -1.51
N GLY A 54 -9.65 -5.40 -1.25
CA GLY A 54 -8.57 -4.51 -1.68
C GLY A 54 -8.84 -3.05 -1.28
N TYR A 55 -7.95 -2.17 -1.68
CA TYR A 55 -8.07 -0.72 -1.50
C TYR A 55 -8.20 -0.01 -2.84
N TYR A 56 -9.06 1.01 -2.90
CA TYR A 56 -9.12 1.97 -3.99
C TYR A 56 -8.56 3.31 -3.51
N ILE A 57 -7.42 3.74 -4.07
CA ILE A 57 -6.73 4.97 -3.65
C ILE A 57 -7.15 6.11 -4.60
N TYR A 58 -7.81 7.12 -4.06
CA TYR A 58 -8.27 8.30 -4.80
C TYR A 58 -7.71 9.60 -4.18
N GLY A 59 -7.84 10.71 -4.91
CA GLY A 59 -7.37 12.03 -4.47
C GLY A 59 -6.84 12.86 -5.64
N ASP A 60 -6.47 14.11 -5.38
CA ASP A 60 -6.06 15.08 -6.40
C ASP A 60 -4.82 14.64 -7.20
N VAL A 61 -4.68 15.22 -8.40
CA VAL A 61 -3.47 15.05 -9.24
C VAL A 61 -2.25 15.54 -8.45
N GLY A 62 -1.13 14.81 -8.54
CA GLY A 62 0.12 15.18 -7.86
C GLY A 62 0.24 14.77 -6.38
N ARG A 63 -0.80 14.23 -5.74
CA ARG A 63 -0.79 13.79 -4.32
C ARG A 63 0.00 12.50 -4.02
N GLY A 64 0.86 12.04 -4.93
CA GLY A 64 1.73 10.89 -4.65
C GLY A 64 1.07 9.50 -4.65
N LYS A 65 -0.17 9.33 -5.14
CA LYS A 65 -0.86 8.02 -5.21
C LYS A 65 -0.03 6.91 -5.88
N SER A 66 0.56 7.22 -7.04
CA SER A 66 1.42 6.28 -7.78
C SER A 66 2.74 5.98 -7.05
N MET A 67 3.28 6.97 -6.34
CA MET A 67 4.48 6.79 -5.51
C MET A 67 4.19 5.83 -4.36
N ILE A 68 3.08 6.00 -3.64
CA ILE A 68 2.67 5.09 -2.57
C ILE A 68 2.50 3.67 -3.10
N MET A 69 1.83 3.50 -4.26
CA MET A 69 1.67 2.19 -4.88
C MET A 69 3.02 1.55 -5.27
N ASN A 70 3.98 2.34 -5.79
CA ASN A 70 5.33 1.86 -6.10
C ASN A 70 6.03 1.34 -4.84
N SER A 71 6.05 2.15 -3.78
CA SER A 71 6.71 1.80 -2.52
C SER A 71 6.05 0.59 -1.88
N MET A 72 4.72 0.53 -1.84
CA MET A 72 3.98 -0.64 -1.34
C MET A 72 4.37 -1.91 -2.10
N TYR A 73 4.39 -1.85 -3.44
CA TYR A 73 4.83 -2.98 -4.25
C TYR A 73 6.27 -3.37 -3.94
N GLN A 74 7.19 -2.42 -3.76
CA GLN A 74 8.59 -2.69 -3.45
C GLN A 74 8.77 -3.36 -2.08
N PHE A 75 8.11 -2.86 -1.03
CA PHE A 75 8.27 -3.36 0.34
C PHE A 75 7.50 -4.65 0.64
N THR A 76 6.53 -5.04 -0.21
CA THR A 76 5.80 -6.31 -0.04
C THR A 76 6.72 -7.53 -0.24
N GLN A 77 6.95 -8.32 0.81
CA GLN A 77 7.85 -9.49 0.80
C GLN A 77 7.22 -10.77 0.24
N SER A 78 6.41 -10.65 -0.81
CA SER A 78 5.81 -11.80 -1.52
C SER A 78 6.32 -11.84 -2.94
N SER A 79 6.73 -13.03 -3.41
CA SER A 79 7.01 -13.28 -4.83
C SER A 79 5.72 -13.42 -5.66
N ARG A 80 4.58 -13.68 -5.00
CA ARG A 80 3.25 -13.79 -5.62
C ARG A 80 2.57 -12.43 -5.66
N LYS A 81 3.18 -11.47 -6.34
CA LYS A 81 2.63 -10.14 -6.60
C LYS A 81 2.83 -9.79 -8.06
N ILE A 82 1.82 -9.16 -8.66
CA ILE A 82 1.91 -8.60 -10.01
C ILE A 82 1.47 -7.15 -9.95
N ARG A 83 2.08 -6.32 -10.81
CA ARG A 83 1.66 -4.94 -11.00
C ARG A 83 1.10 -4.80 -12.40
N LEU A 84 -0.18 -4.46 -12.48
CA LEU A 84 -0.87 -4.22 -13.73
C LEU A 84 -1.15 -2.72 -13.86
N HIS A 85 -0.80 -2.15 -15.00
CA HIS A 85 -1.25 -0.82 -15.41
C HIS A 85 -2.37 -1.04 -16.42
N PHE A 86 -3.61 -0.75 -16.04
CA PHE A 86 -4.73 -0.82 -16.96
C PHE A 86 -4.71 0.42 -17.85
N HIS A 87 -4.61 0.20 -19.16
CA HIS A 87 -4.69 1.26 -20.17
C HIS A 87 -6.13 1.56 -20.62
N GLU A 88 -7.10 0.71 -20.24
CA GLU A 88 -8.44 0.70 -20.87
C GLU A 88 -9.50 1.49 -20.09
N PHE A 89 -9.11 2.54 -19.37
CA PHE A 89 -10.07 3.49 -18.80
C PHE A 89 -9.47 4.88 -18.65
N MET A 90 -9.20 5.54 -19.78
CA MET A 90 -9.37 6.99 -20.01
C MET A 90 -9.64 7.23 -21.49
#